data_AF-A0AAV5YF12-F1
#
_entry.id   AF-A0AAV5YF12-F1
#
_cell.length_a   1.000
_cell.length_b   1.000
_cell.length_c   1.000
_cell.angle_alpha   90.00
_cell.angle_beta   90.00
_cell.angle_gamma   90.00
#
_symmetry.space_group_name_H-M   'P 1'
#
loop_
_entity.id
_entity.type
_entity.pdbx_description
1 polymer ?
#
loop_
_entity_poly.entity_id
_entity_poly.type
_entity_poly.pdbx_seq_one_letter_code
_entity_poly.pdbx_strand_id
1 'polypeptide(L)'
;MIGDVRIMGSTDVRRAPDVASGRAVAGALAVLLGAPIGVAYTWICCRAYGGRLAAPLDDLLAGAPGALAHLIAALPRPAPAGFALFAAWYALQAVLMLVLPLA
;
A
#
# COMPACT_ATOMS: atom_id res chain seq x y z
N MET A 1 -46.95 21.77 37.75
CA MET A 1 -46.12 22.86 37.18
C MET A 1 -44.76 22.79 37.87
N ILE A 2 -43.68 23.00 37.13
CA ILE A 2 -42.26 22.64 37.42
C ILE A 2 -41.91 21.30 36.76
N GLY A 3 -41.36 21.41 35.55
CA GLY A 3 -40.81 20.31 34.80
C GLY A 3 -39.39 19.99 35.26
N ASP A 4 -39.11 18.69 35.39
CA ASP A 4 -37.75 18.18 35.52
C ASP A 4 -37.01 18.43 34.20
N VAL A 5 -36.19 19.48 34.22
CA VAL A 5 -35.22 19.75 33.17
C VAL A 5 -34.16 18.65 33.26
N ARG A 6 -34.37 17.59 32.48
CA ARG A 6 -33.37 16.58 32.17
C ARG A 6 -32.22 17.31 31.45
N ILE A 7 -31.19 17.67 32.21
CA ILE A 7 -29.93 18.15 31.68
C ILE A 7 -29.35 17.01 30.83
N MET A 8 -29.62 17.08 29.53
CA MET A 8 -28.92 16.33 28.50
C MET A 8 -27.52 16.93 28.44
N GLY A 9 -26.68 16.57 29.40
CA GLY A 9 -25.25 16.77 29.29
C GLY A 9 -24.79 15.92 28.12
N SER A 10 -24.69 16.53 26.93
CA SER A 10 -23.86 15.98 25.88
C SER A 10 -22.45 15.97 26.45
N THR A 11 -22.03 14.81 26.94
CA THR A 11 -20.63 14.47 26.92
C THR A 11 -20.26 14.33 25.45
N ASP A 12 -20.13 15.47 24.76
CA ASP A 12 -19.24 15.62 23.63
C ASP A 12 -17.84 15.39 24.18
N VAL A 13 -17.54 14.12 24.44
CA VAL A 13 -16.19 13.61 24.36
C VAL A 13 -15.81 13.83 22.90
N ARG A 14 -15.33 15.04 22.60
CA ARG A 14 -14.39 15.25 21.52
C ARG A 14 -13.34 14.16 21.72
N ARG A 15 -13.47 13.05 20.97
CA ARG A 15 -12.37 12.13 20.75
C ARG A 15 -11.27 13.01 20.19
N ALA A 16 -10.36 13.43 21.06
CA ALA A 16 -9.04 13.83 20.65
C ALA A 16 -8.55 12.72 19.71
N PRO A 17 -7.87 13.04 18.59
CA PRO A 17 -7.25 12.01 17.79
C PRO A 17 -6.31 11.25 18.73
N ASP A 18 -6.71 10.02 19.03
CA ASP A 18 -5.99 9.13 19.93
C ASP A 18 -4.58 9.05 19.36
N VAL A 19 -3.61 9.56 20.11
CA VAL A 19 -2.21 9.63 19.69
C VAL A 19 -1.82 8.19 19.41
N ALA A 20 -1.65 7.85 18.12
CA ALA A 20 -1.53 6.47 17.68
C ALA A 20 -0.49 5.76 18.55
N SER A 21 -0.91 4.70 19.26
CA SER A 21 0.00 3.95 20.14
C SER A 21 1.25 3.56 19.34
N GLY A 22 2.43 3.53 19.96
CA GLY A 22 3.68 3.22 19.24
C GLY A 22 3.62 1.91 18.43
N ARG A 23 2.78 0.95 18.85
CA ARG A 23 2.48 -0.29 18.13
C ARG A 23 1.69 -0.06 16.83
N ALA A 24 0.73 0.86 16.83
CA ALA A 24 -0.03 1.23 15.64
C ALA A 24 0.88 1.90 14.59
N VAL A 25 1.78 2.78 15.03
CA VAL A 25 2.78 3.40 14.14
C VAL A 25 3.74 2.35 13.56
N ALA A 26 4.27 1.46 14.40
CA ALA A 26 5.12 0.37 13.93
C ALA A 26 4.40 -0.57 12.94
N GLY A 27 3.13 -0.90 13.22
CA GLY A 27 2.29 -1.68 12.32
C GLY A 27 2.04 -0.98 10.98
N ALA A 28 1.75 0.32 11.01
CA ALA A 28 1.57 1.12 9.79
C ALA A 28 2.86 1.19 8.96
N LEU A 29 4.02 1.35 9.60
CA LEU A 29 5.32 1.32 8.93
C LEU A 29 5.61 -0.07 8.32
N ALA A 30 5.29 -1.15 9.03
CA ALA A 30 5.45 -2.50 8.52
C ALA A 30 4.59 -2.73 7.27
N VAL A 31 3.35 -2.23 7.25
CA VAL A 31 2.48 -2.29 6.06
C VAL A 31 3.02 -1.41 4.93
N LEU A 32 3.43 -0.17 5.25
CA LEU A 32 3.94 0.78 4.26
C LEU A 32 5.19 0.27 3.54
N LEU A 33 6.08 -0.41 4.27
CA LEU A 33 7.29 -1.02 3.71
C LEU A 33 7.01 -2.40 3.11
N GLY A 34 6.16 -3.20 3.74
CA GLY A 34 5.87 -4.57 3.33
C GLY A 34 5.00 -4.67 2.06
N ALA A 35 4.03 -3.77 1.91
CA ALA A 35 3.13 -3.77 0.76
C ALA A 35 3.86 -3.63 -0.60
N PRO A 36 4.76 -2.64 -0.81
CA PRO A 36 5.48 -2.54 -2.08
C PRO A 36 6.40 -3.75 -2.33
N ILE A 37 6.99 -4.32 -1.27
CA ILE A 37 7.80 -5.53 -1.38
C ILE A 37 6.94 -6.72 -1.81
N GLY A 38 5.76 -6.91 -1.21
CA GLY A 38 4.82 -7.99 -1.55
C GLY A 38 4.30 -7.89 -2.99
N VAL A 39 4.01 -6.67 -3.45
CA VAL A 39 3.60 -6.43 -4.85
C VAL A 39 4.75 -6.78 -5.81
N ALA A 40 5.97 -6.32 -5.54
CA ALA A 40 7.13 -6.62 -6.36
C ALA A 40 7.44 -8.13 -6.37
N TYR A 41 7.35 -8.80 -5.23
CA TYR A 41 7.54 -10.24 -5.10
C TYR A 41 6.53 -11.02 -5.94
N THR A 42 5.25 -10.68 -5.81
CA THR A 42 4.17 -11.33 -6.57
C THR A 42 4.35 -11.12 -8.07
N TRP A 43 4.71 -9.90 -8.48
CA TRP A 43 5.03 -9.58 -9.87
C TRP A 43 6.18 -10.46 -10.42
N ILE A 44 7.27 -10.60 -9.67
CA ILE A 44 8.40 -11.45 -10.03
C ILE A 44 7.96 -12.91 -10.15
N CYS A 45 7.16 -13.43 -9.21
CA CYS A 45 6.64 -14.80 -9.27
C CYS A 45 5.82 -15.04 -10.55
N CYS A 46 4.95 -14.10 -10.91
CA CYS A 46 4.17 -14.17 -12.14
C CYS A 46 5.05 -14.12 -13.41
N ARG A 47 6.06 -13.26 -13.44
CA ARG A 47 6.91 -13.03 -14.62
C ARG A 47 7.97 -14.10 -14.85
N ALA A 48 8.67 -14.52 -13.79
CA ALA A 48 9.86 -15.37 -13.88
C ALA A 48 9.63 -16.81 -13.42
N TYR A 49 8.62 -17.05 -12.58
CA TYR A 49 8.36 -18.36 -11.95
C TYR A 49 7.02 -18.98 -12.38
N GLY A 50 6.42 -18.49 -13.48
CA GLY A 50 5.16 -19.02 -14.01
C GLY A 50 3.98 -18.92 -13.04
N GLY A 51 3.99 -17.95 -12.13
CA GLY A 51 2.95 -17.75 -11.12
C GLY A 51 3.12 -18.58 -9.84
N ARG A 52 4.22 -19.33 -9.70
CA ARG A 52 4.49 -20.11 -8.48
C ARG A 52 5.05 -19.19 -7.38
N LEU A 53 4.22 -18.87 -6.38
CA LEU A 53 4.59 -18.01 -5.26
C LEU A 53 5.67 -18.60 -4.34
N ALA A 54 5.77 -19.92 -4.20
CA ALA A 54 6.77 -20.54 -3.31
C ALA A 54 8.14 -20.75 -3.99
N ALA A 55 8.18 -20.81 -5.32
CA ALA A 55 9.38 -21.22 -6.05
C ALA A 55 10.64 -20.38 -5.74
N PRO A 56 10.56 -19.03 -5.64
CA PRO A 56 11.75 -18.25 -5.28
C PRO A 56 12.23 -18.51 -3.84
N LEU A 57 11.32 -18.84 -2.93
CA LEU A 57 11.66 -19.17 -1.54
C LEU A 57 12.28 -20.57 -1.45
N ASP A 58 11.74 -21.52 -2.20
CA ASP A 58 12.29 -22.88 -2.29
C ASP A 58 13.74 -22.85 -2.80
N ASP A 59 14.02 -22.05 -3.85
CA ASP A 59 15.38 -21.88 -4.39
C ASP A 59 16.34 -21.23 -3.38
N LEU A 60 15.86 -20.25 -2.61
CA LEU A 60 16.64 -19.59 -1.56
C LEU A 60 16.94 -20.55 -0.40
N LEU A 61 15.95 -21.33 0.04
CA LEU A 61 16.08 -22.28 1.14
C LEU A 61 16.93 -23.50 0.76
N ALA A 62 16.88 -23.92 -0.50
CA ALA A 62 17.74 -24.97 -1.04
C ALA A 62 19.22 -24.53 -1.18
N GLY A 63 19.53 -23.26 -0.90
CA GLY A 63 20.88 -22.73 -1.00
C GLY A 63 21.39 -22.64 -2.44
N ALA A 64 20.49 -22.52 -3.42
CA ALA A 64 20.88 -22.44 -4.82
C ALA A 64 21.79 -21.21 -5.03
N PRO A 65 23.02 -21.40 -5.55
CA PRO A 65 23.96 -20.30 -5.69
C PRO A 65 23.40 -19.24 -6.62
N GLY A 66 23.30 -18.01 -6.13
CA GLY A 66 22.81 -16.87 -6.90
C GLY A 66 21.29 -16.70 -6.93
N ALA A 67 20.49 -17.52 -6.21
CA ALA A 67 19.03 -17.35 -6.12
C ALA A 67 18.63 -15.93 -5.70
N LEU A 68 19.32 -15.37 -4.70
CA LEU A 68 19.09 -14.00 -4.25
C LEU A 68 19.47 -12.96 -5.32
N ALA A 69 20.60 -13.16 -6.01
CA ALA A 69 21.04 -12.26 -7.08
C ALA A 69 20.06 -12.27 -8.26
N HIS A 70 19.52 -13.44 -8.60
CA HIS A 70 18.51 -13.59 -9.63
C HIS A 70 17.20 -12.88 -9.26
N LEU A 71 16.75 -13.03 -8.02
CA LEU A 71 15.57 -12.32 -7.50
C LEU A 71 15.75 -10.80 -7.56
N ILE A 72 16.93 -10.30 -7.15
CA ILE A 72 17.26 -8.88 -7.21
C ILE A 72 17.32 -8.38 -8.66
N ALA A 73 17.91 -9.16 -9.56
CA ALA A 73 18.00 -8.81 -10.98
C ALA A 73 16.62 -8.76 -11.66
N ALA A 74 15.64 -9.52 -11.16
CA ALA A 74 14.27 -9.54 -11.65
C ALA A 74 13.43 -8.34 -11.17
N LEU A 75 13.92 -7.52 -10.23
CA LEU A 75 13.23 -6.31 -9.80
C LEU A 75 13.04 -5.36 -10.98
N PRO A 76 11.83 -4.79 -11.16
CA PRO A 76 11.60 -3.80 -12.19
C PRO A 76 12.50 -2.58 -11.93
N ARG A 77 13.28 -2.19 -12.94
CA ARG A 77 14.11 -0.99 -12.85
C ARG A 77 13.26 0.27 -13.05
N PRO A 78 13.47 1.32 -12.25
CA PRO A 78 12.79 2.58 -12.46
C PRO A 78 13.20 3.14 -13.83
N ALA A 79 12.23 3.28 -14.74
CA ALA A 79 12.43 3.83 -16.07
C ALA A 79 11.78 5.23 -16.16
N PRO A 80 12.51 6.28 -16.56
CA PRO A 80 11.94 7.63 -16.69
C PRO A 80 10.71 7.67 -17.60
N ALA A 81 10.71 6.88 -18.67
CA ALA A 81 9.56 6.76 -19.57
C ALA A 81 8.31 6.20 -18.88
N GLY A 82 8.47 5.23 -17.97
CA GLY A 82 7.35 4.69 -17.20
C GLY A 82 6.76 5.72 -16.26
N PHE A 83 7.60 6.51 -15.58
CA PHE A 83 7.15 7.64 -14.77
C PHE A 83 6.42 8.69 -15.59
N ALA A 84 6.97 9.09 -16.74
CA ALA A 84 6.36 10.09 -17.61
C ALA A 84 4.98 9.62 -18.12
N LEU A 85 4.87 8.36 -18.55
CA LEU A 85 3.61 7.77 -19.00
C LEU A 85 2.57 7.75 -17.88
N PHE A 86 2.95 7.30 -16.68
CA PHE A 86 2.06 7.27 -15.52
C PHE A 86 1.61 8.68 -15.12
N ALA A 87 2.53 9.65 -15.08
CA ALA A 87 2.22 11.03 -14.74
C ALA A 87 1.26 11.67 -15.76
N ALA A 88 1.51 11.47 -17.06
CA ALA A 88 0.63 11.97 -18.12
C ALA A 88 -0.76 11.34 -18.05
N TRP A 89 -0.83 10.02 -17.85
CA TRP A 89 -2.09 9.31 -17.65
C TRP A 89 -2.86 9.82 -16.43
N TYR A 90 -2.18 9.99 -15.30
CA TYR A 90 -2.80 10.47 -14.06
C TYR A 90 -3.30 11.91 -14.18
N ALA A 91 -2.53 12.78 -14.84
CA ALA A 91 -2.95 14.15 -15.13
C ALA A 91 -4.19 14.19 -16.02
N LEU A 92 -4.26 13.33 -17.05
CA LEU A 92 -5.44 13.18 -17.87
C LEU A 92 -6.66 12.76 -17.03
N GLN A 93 -6.50 11.76 -16.15
CA GLN A 93 -7.58 11.33 -15.25
C GLN A 93 -8.06 12.48 -14.35
N ALA A 94 -7.15 13.28 -13.80
CA ALA A 94 -7.50 14.44 -12.98
C ALA A 94 -8.29 15.49 -13.78
N VAL A 95 -7.88 15.78 -15.01
CA VAL A 95 -8.60 16.71 -15.91
C VAL A 95 -10.00 16.18 -16.23
N LEU A 96 -10.11 14.90 -16.56
CA LEU A 96 -11.41 14.26 -16.82
C LEU A 96 -12.33 14.38 -15.61
N MET A 97 -11.81 14.15 -14.40
CA MET A 97 -12.62 14.26 -13.18
C MET A 97 -13.12 15.69 -12.89
N LEU A 98 -12.40 16.71 -13.36
CA LEU A 98 -12.80 18.11 -13.21
C LEU A 98 -13.82 18.57 -14.26
N VAL A 99 -13.73 18.03 -15.47
CA VAL A 99 -14.53 18.47 -16.62
C VAL A 99 -15.80 17.64 -16.79
N LEU A 100 -15.75 16.35 -16.46
CA LEU A 100 -16.94 15.51 -16.56
C LEU A 100 -17.95 15.91 -15.48
N PRO A 101 -19.22 16.17 -15.85
CA PRO A 101 -20.27 16.36 -14.87
C PRO A 101 -20.40 15.08 -14.04
N LEU A 102 -20.41 15.23 -12.72
CA LEU A 102 -20.82 14.19 -11.78
C LEU A 102 -22.28 13.88 -12.08
N ALA A 103 -22.51 12.87 -12.92
CA ALA A 103 -23.83 12.36 -13.27
C ALA A 103 -24.49 11.65 -12.08
#